data_AF-A0A1R4F5I8-F1
#
_entry.id   AF-A0A1R4F5I8-F1
#
_cell.length_a   1.000
_cell.length_b   1.000
_cell.length_c   1.000
_cell.angle_alpha   90.00
_cell.angle_beta   90.00
_cell.angle_gamma   90.00
#
_symmetry.space_group_name_H-M   'P 1'
#
loop_
_entity.id
_entity.type
_entity.pdbx_description
1 polymer ?
#
loop_
_entity_poly.entity_id
_entity_poly.type
_entity_poly.pdbx_seq_one_letter_code
_entity_poly.pdbx_strand_id
1 'polypeptide(L)'
;MTQQEDWATHLRPWLGEACAALELADETGDVDTIHALTGIVASGVQRSMAPISSYLVGLAVGRGMPLHEAIARVSATVPVRGRD
;
A
#
# COMPACT_ATOMS: atom_id res chain seq x y z
N MET A 1 -6.94 10.32 10.12
CA MET A 1 -5.58 10.89 10.09
C MET A 1 -4.63 9.71 10.14
N THR A 2 -3.62 9.67 9.28
CA THR A 2 -2.73 8.52 9.18
C THR A 2 -1.82 8.38 10.40
N GLN A 3 -1.34 7.16 10.65
CA GLN A 3 -0.41 6.81 11.72
C GLN A 3 1.07 7.07 11.36
N GLN A 4 1.36 7.51 10.12
CA GLN A 4 2.76 7.78 9.75
C GLN A 4 3.31 9.01 10.49
N GLU A 5 4.55 8.89 10.95
CA GLU A 5 5.30 10.00 11.55
C GLU A 5 5.49 11.13 10.53
N ASP A 6 5.61 12.37 10.99
CA ASP A 6 5.79 13.57 10.16
C ASP A 6 4.74 13.76 9.05
N TRP A 7 3.54 13.17 9.21
CA TRP A 7 2.51 13.19 8.17
C TRP A 7 2.16 14.60 7.72
N ALA A 8 1.83 15.49 8.66
CA ALA A 8 1.38 16.84 8.35
C ALA A 8 2.50 17.76 7.84
N THR A 9 3.75 17.48 8.23
CA THR A 9 4.90 18.36 7.99
C THR A 9 5.71 17.98 6.75
N HIS A 10 5.86 16.68 6.47
CA HIS A 10 6.72 16.19 5.39
C HIS A 10 5.98 15.30 4.39
N LEU A 11 5.27 14.27 4.85
CA LEU A 11 4.75 13.23 3.96
C LEU A 11 3.53 13.68 3.14
N ARG A 12 2.58 14.40 3.74
CA ARG A 12 1.39 14.88 3.02
C ARG A 12 1.74 15.91 1.93
N PRO A 13 2.60 16.93 2.18
CA PRO A 13 3.06 17.82 1.11
C PRO A 13 3.73 17.07 -0.03
N TRP A 14 4.67 16.16 0.28
CA TRP A 14 5.34 15.34 -0.73
C TRP A 14 4.35 14.47 -1.53
N LEU A 15 3.37 13.85 -0.86
CA LEU A 15 2.34 13.04 -1.52
C LEU A 15 1.53 13.88 -2.50
N GLY A 16 1.16 15.11 -2.13
CA GLY A 16 0.48 16.04 -3.03
C GLY A 16 1.31 16.39 -4.27
N GLU A 17 2.61 16.66 -4.11
CA GLU A 17 3.53 16.90 -5.23
C GLU A 17 3.66 15.67 -6.14
N ALA A 18 3.74 14.47 -5.56
CA ALA A 18 3.80 13.22 -6.30
C ALA A 18 2.51 12.93 -7.08
N CYS A 19 1.33 13.15 -6.49
CA CYS A 19 0.05 13.05 -7.18
C CYS A 19 -0.04 14.04 -8.34
N ALA A 20 0.36 15.30 -8.12
CA ALA A 20 0.37 16.32 -9.16
C ALA A 20 1.30 15.96 -10.33
N ALA A 21 2.50 15.43 -10.05
CA ALA A 21 3.45 15.00 -11.07
C ALA A 21 2.95 13.80 -11.91
N LEU A 22 2.04 13.00 -11.35
CA LEU A 22 1.42 11.85 -12.01
C LEU A 22 0.03 12.17 -12.59
N GLU A 23 -0.40 13.43 -12.54
CA GLU A 23 -1.73 13.87 -12.97
C GLU A 23 -2.88 13.12 -12.27
N LEU A 24 -2.66 12.72 -11.02
CA LEU A 24 -3.66 12.05 -10.18
C LEU A 24 -4.48 13.07 -9.42
N ALA A 25 -5.78 12.79 -9.25
CA ALA A 25 -6.59 13.52 -8.29
C ALA A 25 -5.97 13.39 -6.89
N ASP A 26 -6.12 14.42 -6.06
CA ASP A 26 -5.64 14.45 -4.66
C ASP A 26 -6.50 13.55 -3.75
N GLU A 27 -6.71 12.32 -4.20
CA GLU A 27 -7.25 11.24 -3.40
C GLU A 27 -6.07 10.67 -2.64
N THR A 28 -5.83 11.21 -1.45
CA THR A 28 -4.92 10.59 -0.50
C THR A 28 -5.47 9.21 -0.18
N GLY A 29 -5.01 8.20 -0.92
CA GLY A 29 -5.36 6.80 -0.69
C GLY A 29 -5.06 6.41 0.76
N ASP A 30 -5.61 5.31 1.22
CA ASP A 30 -5.41 4.84 2.59
C ASP A 30 -3.96 4.37 2.81
N VAL A 31 -3.09 5.32 3.15
CA VAL A 31 -1.63 5.15 3.34
C VAL A 31 -1.33 4.09 4.37
N ASP A 32 -2.06 4.09 5.49
CA ASP A 32 -1.82 3.14 6.58
C ASP A 32 -2.17 1.73 6.16
N THR A 33 -3.28 1.56 5.45
CA THR A 33 -3.73 0.27 4.96
C THR A 33 -2.77 -0.31 3.91
N ILE A 34 -2.25 0.53 3.01
CA ILE A 34 -1.19 0.12 2.06
C ILE A 34 0.10 -0.21 2.81
N HIS A 35 0.52 0.62 3.76
CA HIS A 35 1.72 0.38 4.56
C HIS A 35 1.63 -0.94 5.34
N ALA A 36 0.50 -1.21 5.99
CA ALA A 36 0.24 -2.46 6.71
C ALA A 36 0.36 -3.69 5.80
N LEU A 37 -0.24 -3.65 4.60
CA LEU A 37 -0.07 -4.72 3.60
C LEU A 37 1.41 -4.96 3.30
N THR A 38 2.18 -3.89 3.05
CA THR A 38 3.59 -4.04 2.70
C THR A 38 4.40 -4.68 3.84
N GLY A 39 4.04 -4.40 5.11
CA GLY A 39 4.64 -5.04 6.28
C GLY A 39 4.33 -6.55 6.36
N ILE A 40 3.10 -6.95 6.06
CA ILE A 40 2.69 -8.36 5.98
C ILE A 40 3.48 -9.09 4.90
N VAL A 41 3.54 -8.52 3.69
CA VAL A 41 4.25 -9.12 2.54
C VAL A 41 5.76 -9.18 2.78
N ALA A 42 6.35 -8.12 3.33
CA ALA A 42 7.77 -8.09 3.65
C ALA A 42 8.16 -9.20 4.65
N SER A 43 7.29 -9.44 5.63
CA SER A 43 7.52 -10.41 6.70
C SER A 43 7.21 -11.85 6.29
N GLY A 44 6.19 -12.06 5.48
CA GLY A 44 5.68 -13.39 5.14
C GLY A 44 6.17 -13.94 3.79
N VAL A 45 6.57 -13.07 2.85
CA VAL A 45 7.13 -13.48 1.55
C VAL A 45 8.61 -13.13 1.49
N GLN A 46 8.90 -11.83 1.35
CA GLN A 46 10.26 -11.30 1.26
C GLN A 46 10.20 -9.77 1.21
N ARG A 47 11.18 -9.07 1.80
CA ARG A 47 11.21 -7.59 1.86
C ARG A 47 11.11 -6.92 0.49
N SER A 48 11.74 -7.48 -0.56
CA SER A 48 11.67 -6.91 -1.91
C SER A 48 10.29 -7.03 -2.57
N MET A 49 9.38 -7.87 -2.03
CA MET A 49 8.01 -7.99 -2.54
C MET A 49 7.06 -6.93 -1.99
N ALA A 50 7.43 -6.18 -0.95
CA ALA A 50 6.64 -5.05 -0.44
C ALA A 50 6.31 -3.99 -1.52
N PRO A 51 7.28 -3.45 -2.29
CA PRO A 51 6.96 -2.51 -3.38
C PRO A 51 6.22 -3.18 -4.54
N ILE A 52 6.45 -4.49 -4.78
CA ILE A 52 5.76 -5.21 -5.84
C ILE A 52 4.28 -5.42 -5.49
N SER A 53 3.96 -5.71 -4.23
CA SER A 53 2.57 -5.90 -3.79
C SER A 53 1.78 -4.59 -3.82
N SER A 54 2.36 -3.47 -3.40
CA SER A 54 1.69 -2.16 -3.49
C SER A 54 1.43 -1.75 -4.94
N TYR A 55 2.38 -2.02 -5.86
CA TYR A 55 2.19 -1.80 -7.29
C TYR A 55 1.03 -2.66 -7.86
N LEU A 56 0.99 -3.95 -7.54
CA LEU A 56 -0.08 -4.85 -8.00
C LEU A 56 -1.46 -4.46 -7.45
N VAL A 57 -1.54 -4.04 -6.18
CA VAL A 57 -2.77 -3.51 -5.60
C VAL A 57 -3.21 -2.25 -6.33
N GLY A 58 -2.29 -1.32 -6.60
CA GLY A 58 -2.57 -0.13 -7.40
C GLY A 58 -3.12 -0.46 -8.79
N LEU A 59 -2.54 -1.44 -9.49
CA LEU A 59 -3.04 -1.92 -10.78
C LEU A 59 -4.45 -2.53 -10.70
N ALA A 60 -4.75 -3.29 -9.64
CA ALA A 60 -6.08 -3.88 -9.44
C ALA A 60 -7.12 -2.80 -9.16
N VAL A 61 -6.78 -1.79 -8.34
CA VAL A 61 -7.64 -0.65 -8.06
C VAL A 61 -7.90 0.17 -9.31
N GLY A 62 -6.87 0.44 -10.12
CA GLY A 62 -7.03 1.11 -11.42
C GLY A 62 -7.90 0.34 -12.41
N ARG A 63 -8.13 -0.96 -12.19
CA ARG A 63 -9.06 -1.81 -12.97
C ARG A 63 -10.46 -1.91 -12.36
N GLY A 64 -10.75 -1.14 -11.31
CA GLY A 64 -12.07 -1.08 -10.66
C GLY A 64 -12.25 -2.01 -9.47
N MET A 65 -11.21 -2.69 -9.00
CA MET A 65 -11.30 -3.48 -7.75
C MET A 65 -11.27 -2.54 -6.53
N PRO A 66 -12.17 -2.69 -5.55
CA PRO A 66 -12.07 -1.94 -4.30
C PRO A 66 -10.74 -2.20 -3.58
N LEU A 67 -10.11 -1.15 -3.02
CA LEU A 67 -8.80 -1.25 -2.33
C LEU A 67 -8.77 -2.36 -1.27
N HIS A 68 -9.78 -2.42 -0.40
CA HIS A 68 -9.86 -3.42 0.66
C HIS A 68 -9.92 -4.85 0.10
N GLU A 69 -10.59 -5.06 -1.04
CA GLU A 69 -10.67 -6.35 -1.70
C GLU A 69 -9.32 -6.75 -2.32
N ALA A 70 -8.64 -5.82 -3.01
CA ALA A 70 -7.32 -6.05 -3.57
C ALA A 70 -6.31 -6.45 -2.48
N ILE A 71 -6.34 -5.74 -1.35
CA ILE A 71 -5.50 -6.02 -0.19
C ILE A 71 -5.81 -7.38 0.43
N ALA A 72 -7.09 -7.71 0.62
CA ALA A 72 -7.49 -9.00 1.18
C ALA A 72 -7.02 -10.16 0.29
N ARG A 73 -7.17 -10.03 -1.04
CA ARG A 73 -6.71 -11.05 -2.00
C ARG A 73 -5.19 -11.23 -1.98
N VAL A 74 -4.41 -10.14 -1.98
CA VAL A 74 -2.95 -10.25 -1.90
C VAL A 74 -2.52 -10.83 -0.54
N SER A 75 -3.12 -10.38 0.56
CA SER A 75 -2.79 -10.88 1.90
C SER A 75 -3.04 -12.38 2.03
N ALA A 76 -4.10 -12.90 1.41
CA ALA A 76 -4.41 -14.33 1.40
C ALA A 76 -3.38 -15.20 0.65
N THR A 77 -2.51 -14.60 -0.17
CA THR A 77 -1.42 -15.33 -0.85
C THR A 77 -0.14 -15.44 -0.01
N VAL A 78 -0.05 -14.68 1.09
CA VAL A 78 1.13 -14.68 1.95
C VAL A 78 1.17 -15.98 2.73
N PRO A 79 2.26 -16.77 2.67
CA PRO A 79 2.37 -18.01 3.40
C PRO A 79 2.17 -17.81 4.90
N VAL A 80 1.30 -18.63 5.52
CA VAL A 80 1.26 -18.75 6.97
C VAL A 80 2.58 -19.42 7.37
N ARG A 81 3.39 -18.75 8.21
CA ARG A 81 4.61 -19.38 8.73
C ARG A 81 4.23 -20.67 9.44
N GLY A 82 4.74 -21.81 8.95
CA GLY A 82 4.69 -23.07 9.65
C GLY A 82 5.41 -22.93 10.99
N ARG A 83 4.76 -23.39 12.06
CA ARG A 83 5.44 -23.67 13.32
C ARG A 83 6.14 -25.01 13.11
N ASP A 84 7.40 -24.95 12.70
CA ASP A 84 8.31 -26.08 12.85
C ASP A 84 8.63 -26.28 14.34
#